data_AF-A0A7C3EMS5-F1
#
_entry.id   AF-A0A7C3EMS5-F1
#
_cell.length_a   1.000
_cell.length_b   1.000
_cell.length_c   1.000
_cell.angle_alpha   90.00
_cell.angle_beta   90.00
_cell.angle_gamma   90.00
#
_symmetry.space_group_name_H-M   'P 1'
#
loop_
_entity.id
_entity.type
_entity.pdbx_description
1 polymer ?
#
loop_
_entity_poly.entity_id
_entity_poly.type
_entity_poly.pdbx_seq_one_letter_code
_entity_poly.pdbx_strand_id
1 'polypeptide(L)'
;MKKMFLNLILFVFLVQFSYSKETKIEVLYFHATIRCHACLTIEEYTGNILKTKYHNEIDNGLIKFKSIDFLEEENEHYQQYYKIDTQSLILCKKEDGKEVKWKNLDKIWDYYYDFNKFEKYLTEEINLFINEK
;
A
#
# COMPACT_ATOMS: atom_id res chain seq x y z
N MET A 1 -46.52 23.28 33.28
CA MET A 1 -45.13 23.73 33.07
C MET A 1 -44.21 22.53 33.23
N LYS A 2 -43.91 21.84 32.12
CA LYS A 2 -43.10 20.62 32.07
C LYS A 2 -41.62 21.01 32.17
N LYS A 3 -40.99 20.81 33.34
CA LYS A 3 -39.53 20.92 33.46
C LYS A 3 -38.90 19.65 32.90
N MET A 4 -38.57 19.72 31.62
CA MET A 4 -37.63 18.86 30.90
C MET A 4 -36.26 18.89 31.60
N PHE A 5 -35.96 17.88 32.41
CA PHE A 5 -34.59 17.56 32.82
C PHE A 5 -34.42 16.04 32.89
N LEU A 6 -34.77 15.38 31.77
CA LEU A 6 -34.51 13.97 31.58
C LEU A 6 -33.80 13.83 30.23
N ASN A 7 -32.63 13.18 30.24
CA ASN A 7 -31.77 12.83 29.11
C ASN A 7 -30.73 13.87 28.64
N LEU A 8 -29.69 14.11 29.47
CA LEU A 8 -28.40 14.58 28.95
C LEU A 8 -27.18 13.82 29.51
N ILE A 9 -27.37 12.64 30.10
CA ILE A 9 -26.27 11.82 30.66
C ILE A 9 -26.36 10.37 30.16
N LEU A 10 -26.77 10.16 28.89
CA LEU A 10 -26.81 8.81 28.29
C LEU A 10 -26.31 8.80 26.84
N PHE A 11 -25.32 9.61 26.50
CA PHE A 11 -24.75 9.60 25.14
C PHE A 11 -23.21 9.71 25.09
N VAL A 12 -22.51 9.61 26.24
CA VAL A 12 -21.05 9.82 26.31
C VAL A 12 -20.27 8.57 26.77
N PHE A 13 -20.96 7.46 27.06
CA PHE A 13 -20.37 6.16 27.36
C PHE A 13 -21.13 5.16 26.49
N LEU A 14 -20.65 4.64 25.35
CA LEU A 14 -19.46 3.83 25.13
C LEU A 14 -19.18 3.78 23.61
N VAL A 15 -18.68 4.86 23.01
CA VAL A 15 -17.86 4.68 21.80
C VAL A 15 -16.48 4.28 22.30
N GLN A 16 -16.40 3.08 22.90
CA GLN A 16 -15.16 2.33 22.96
C GLN A 16 -14.91 1.85 21.53
N PHE A 17 -14.51 2.78 20.67
CA PHE A 17 -13.78 2.40 19.48
C PHE A 17 -12.50 1.78 20.03
N SER A 18 -12.46 0.46 20.11
CA SER A 18 -11.21 -0.27 20.21
C SER A 18 -10.39 0.18 19.00
N TYR A 19 -9.50 1.14 19.21
CA TYR A 19 -8.52 1.54 18.22
C TYR A 19 -7.49 0.41 18.18
N SER A 20 -7.86 -0.71 17.56
CA SER A 20 -6.91 -1.74 17.22
C SER A 20 -5.99 -1.14 16.17
N LYS A 21 -4.68 -1.11 16.47
CA LYS A 21 -3.65 -0.57 15.59
C LYS A 21 -3.85 -1.08 14.16
N GLU A 22 -4.35 -0.22 13.27
CA GLU A 22 -4.72 -0.61 11.91
C GLU A 22 -3.44 -0.67 11.08
N THR A 23 -2.98 -1.88 10.75
CA THR A 23 -1.81 -2.07 9.89
C THR A 23 -2.29 -2.27 8.46
N LYS A 24 -1.71 -1.52 7.52
CA LYS A 24 -1.98 -1.59 6.07
C LYS A 24 -0.67 -1.61 5.30
N ILE A 25 -0.63 -2.35 4.20
CA ILE A 25 0.46 -2.36 3.24
C ILE A 25 -0.01 -1.70 1.96
N GLU A 26 0.65 -0.62 1.56
CA GLU A 26 0.50 -0.05 0.23
C GLU A 26 1.62 -0.57 -0.68
N VAL A 27 1.25 -1.13 -1.82
CA VAL A 27 2.14 -1.51 -2.91
C VAL A 27 2.05 -0.42 -3.97
N LEU A 28 3.08 0.39 -4.10
CA LEU A 28 3.09 1.59 -4.93
C LEU A 28 4.03 1.38 -6.11
N TYR A 29 3.49 1.23 -7.31
CA TYR A 29 4.28 1.19 -8.53
C TYR A 29 4.35 2.59 -9.14
N PHE A 30 5.52 3.21 -9.06
CA PHE A 30 5.81 4.50 -9.67
C PHE A 30 6.31 4.31 -11.10
N HIS A 31 5.66 4.96 -12.06
CA HIS A 31 6.06 4.96 -13.45
C HIS A 31 6.12 6.38 -14.02
N ALA A 32 6.83 6.56 -15.14
CA ALA A 32 6.72 7.78 -15.93
C ALA A 32 5.46 7.75 -16.79
N THR A 33 4.99 8.89 -17.29
CA THR A 33 3.85 9.00 -18.22
C THR A 33 4.00 8.12 -19.45
N ILE A 34 5.19 8.14 -20.06
CA ILE A 34 5.54 7.28 -21.19
C ILE A 34 6.19 6.01 -20.65
N ARG A 35 5.62 4.86 -20.97
CA ARG A 35 5.99 3.58 -20.38
C ARG A 35 6.58 2.64 -21.43
N CYS A 36 7.75 2.08 -21.14
CA CYS A 36 8.35 1.05 -21.98
C CYS A 36 7.73 -0.33 -21.68
N HIS A 37 8.05 -1.33 -22.51
CA HIS A 37 7.54 -2.69 -22.34
C HIS A 37 7.81 -3.25 -20.93
N ALA A 38 9.03 -3.11 -20.41
CA ALA A 38 9.39 -3.58 -19.08
C ALA A 38 8.54 -2.93 -17.98
N CYS A 39 8.23 -1.62 -18.10
CA CYS A 39 7.37 -0.94 -17.14
C CYS A 39 5.95 -1.51 -17.12
N LEU A 40 5.40 -1.86 -18.29
CA LEU A 40 4.09 -2.49 -18.40
C LEU A 40 4.12 -3.91 -17.83
N THR A 41 5.16 -4.68 -18.12
CA THR A 41 5.35 -6.04 -17.59
C THR A 41 5.43 -6.07 -16.07
N ILE A 42 6.21 -5.15 -15.46
CA ILE A 42 6.35 -5.09 -13.99
C ILE A 42 5.00 -4.78 -13.33
N GLU A 43 4.24 -3.82 -13.85
CA GLU A 43 2.91 -3.51 -13.33
C GLU A 43 1.95 -4.70 -13.48
N GLU A 44 1.90 -5.31 -14.65
CA GLU A 44 1.04 -6.47 -14.92
C GLU A 44 1.35 -7.62 -13.97
N TYR A 45 2.64 -7.97 -13.82
CA TYR A 45 3.08 -9.03 -12.92
C TYR A 45 2.69 -8.71 -11.48
N THR A 46 2.98 -7.49 -11.03
CA THR A 46 2.62 -7.04 -9.67
C THR A 46 1.12 -7.17 -9.43
N GLY A 47 0.29 -6.63 -10.33
CA GLY A 47 -1.17 -6.69 -10.21
C GLY A 47 -1.70 -8.13 -10.21
N ASN A 48 -1.18 -8.99 -11.08
CA ASN A 48 -1.59 -10.39 -11.17
C ASN A 48 -1.23 -11.18 -9.91
N ILE A 49 -0.02 -10.99 -9.36
CA ILE A 49 0.42 -11.66 -8.14
C ILE A 49 -0.44 -11.21 -6.96
N LEU A 50 -0.69 -9.90 -6.84
CA LEU A 50 -1.54 -9.34 -5.80
C LEU A 50 -2.97 -9.90 -5.88
N LYS A 51 -3.57 -9.90 -7.07
CA LYS A 51 -4.92 -10.43 -7.27
C LYS A 51 -5.04 -11.93 -7.02
N THR A 52 -4.00 -12.71 -7.31
CA THR A 52 -4.07 -14.18 -7.19
C THR A 52 -3.73 -14.64 -5.78
N LYS A 53 -2.67 -14.10 -5.18
CA LYS A 53 -2.13 -14.57 -3.88
C LYS A 53 -2.61 -13.78 -2.68
N TYR A 54 -3.04 -12.54 -2.88
CA TYR A 54 -3.41 -11.61 -1.81
C TYR A 54 -4.84 -11.07 -1.95
N HIS A 55 -5.73 -11.80 -2.63
CA HIS A 55 -7.11 -11.36 -2.83
C HIS A 55 -7.84 -11.06 -1.53
N ASN A 56 -7.68 -11.91 -0.50
CA ASN A 56 -8.32 -11.71 0.80
C ASN A 56 -7.81 -10.45 1.50
N GLU A 57 -6.49 -10.20 1.44
CA GLU A 57 -5.83 -9.03 1.99
C GLU A 57 -6.21 -7.74 1.24
N ILE A 58 -6.51 -7.83 -0.06
CA ILE A 58 -7.04 -6.70 -0.82
C ILE A 58 -8.49 -6.46 -0.42
N ASP A 59 -9.32 -7.51 -0.39
CA ASP A 59 -10.76 -7.43 -0.10
C ASP A 59 -11.03 -6.93 1.33
N ASN A 60 -10.16 -7.26 2.28
CA ASN A 60 -10.24 -6.77 3.66
C ASN A 60 -9.55 -5.41 3.88
N GLY A 61 -8.92 -4.83 2.84
CA GLY A 61 -8.25 -3.54 2.89
C GLY A 61 -6.89 -3.52 3.58
N LEU A 62 -6.31 -4.68 3.90
CA LEU A 62 -4.94 -4.81 4.41
C LEU A 62 -3.91 -4.44 3.36
N ILE A 63 -4.08 -4.87 2.10
CA ILE A 63 -3.22 -4.52 0.97
C ILE A 63 -3.94 -3.56 0.02
N LYS A 64 -3.27 -2.48 -0.38
CA LYS A 64 -3.72 -1.59 -1.45
C LYS A 64 -2.65 -1.46 -2.52
N PHE A 65 -2.99 -1.77 -3.76
CA PHE A 65 -2.13 -1.51 -4.91
C PHE A 65 -2.45 -0.15 -5.54
N LYS A 66 -1.42 0.62 -5.91
CA LYS A 66 -1.55 1.84 -6.71
C LYS A 66 -0.48 1.87 -7.79
N SER A 67 -0.89 2.24 -8.99
CA SER A 67 0.01 2.61 -10.08
C SER A 67 -0.01 4.13 -10.20
N ILE A 68 1.14 4.77 -10.12
CA ILE A 68 1.27 6.22 -9.94
C ILE A 68 2.22 6.77 -11.01
N ASP A 69 1.73 7.71 -11.81
CA ASP A 69 2.60 8.53 -12.65
C ASP A 69 3.31 9.55 -11.77
N PHE A 70 4.61 9.35 -11.54
CA PHE A 70 5.37 10.24 -10.67
C PHE A 70 5.68 11.59 -11.33
N LEU A 71 5.46 11.74 -12.64
CA LEU A 71 5.69 13.00 -13.36
C LEU A 71 4.49 13.96 -13.31
N GLU A 72 3.33 13.52 -12.80
CA GLU A 72 2.20 14.41 -12.56
C GLU A 72 2.47 15.34 -11.36
N GLU A 73 2.08 16.61 -11.48
CA GLU A 73 2.33 17.65 -10.47
C GLU A 73 1.82 17.25 -9.07
N GLU A 74 0.64 16.60 -9.02
CA GLU A 74 0.05 16.11 -7.77
C GLU A 74 0.88 15.03 -7.06
N ASN A 75 1.78 14.35 -7.78
CA ASN A 75 2.60 13.24 -7.30
C ASN A 75 4.07 13.64 -7.05
N GLU A 76 4.48 14.88 -7.33
CA GLU A 76 5.87 15.35 -7.17
C GLU A 76 6.44 15.11 -5.76
N HIS A 77 5.58 15.19 -4.74
CA HIS A 77 5.96 14.95 -3.35
C HIS A 77 6.55 13.55 -3.12
N TYR A 78 6.15 12.55 -3.89
CA TYR A 78 6.70 11.18 -3.78
C TYR A 78 8.15 11.08 -4.24
N GLN A 79 8.55 11.85 -5.27
CA GLN A 79 9.91 11.83 -5.80
C GLN A 79 10.92 12.21 -4.71
N GLN A 80 10.63 13.30 -3.99
CA GLN A 80 11.48 13.76 -2.89
C GLN A 80 11.44 12.81 -1.69
N TYR A 81 10.26 12.30 -1.35
CA TYR A 81 10.06 11.49 -0.16
C TYR A 81 10.70 10.10 -0.27
N TYR A 82 10.41 9.38 -1.36
CA TYR A 82 10.97 8.04 -1.62
C TYR A 82 12.32 8.08 -2.34
N LYS A 83 12.80 9.28 -2.72
CA LYS A 83 14.04 9.48 -3.48
C LYS A 83 14.05 8.70 -4.79
N ILE A 84 12.92 8.75 -5.50
CA ILE A 84 12.76 8.09 -6.80
C ILE A 84 12.98 9.09 -7.92
N ASP A 85 13.86 8.75 -8.85
CA ASP A 85 14.11 9.44 -10.12
C ASP A 85 13.80 8.55 -11.34
N THR A 86 13.57 7.26 -11.09
CA THR A 86 13.17 6.25 -12.07
C THR A 86 11.97 5.42 -11.58
N GLN A 87 11.43 4.59 -12.47
CA GLN A 87 10.33 3.70 -12.13
C GLN A 87 10.72 2.78 -10.97
N SER A 88 9.81 2.62 -10.01
CA SER A 88 10.13 2.01 -8.71
C SER A 88 8.91 1.27 -8.18
N LEU A 89 9.13 0.16 -7.46
CA LEU A 89 8.07 -0.56 -6.76
C LEU A 89 8.33 -0.45 -5.27
N ILE A 90 7.54 0.36 -4.59
CA ILE A 90 7.68 0.61 -3.15
C ILE A 90 6.66 -0.22 -2.37
N LEU A 91 7.13 -0.92 -1.35
CA LEU A 91 6.28 -1.41 -0.27
C LEU A 91 6.26 -0.37 0.85
N CYS A 92 5.07 0.03 1.29
CA CYS A 92 4.84 1.00 2.35
C CYS A 92 3.98 0.36 3.44
N LYS A 93 4.49 0.25 4.67
CA LYS A 93 3.72 -0.17 5.84
C LYS A 93 3.17 1.07 6.54
N LYS A 94 1.84 1.10 6.68
CA LYS A 94 1.11 2.11 7.45
C LYS A 94 0.57 1.50 8.73
N GLU A 95 0.74 2.21 9.83
CA GLU A 95 0.14 1.92 11.12
C GLU A 95 -0.68 3.14 11.53
N ASP A 96 -1.98 2.93 11.77
CA ASP A 96 -2.93 3.99 12.12
C ASP A 96 -2.92 5.13 11.09
N GLY A 97 -2.84 4.75 9.81
CA GLY A 97 -2.81 5.66 8.67
C GLY A 97 -1.48 6.38 8.44
N LYS A 98 -0.50 6.23 9.33
CA LYS A 98 0.84 6.83 9.19
C LYS A 98 1.81 5.81 8.66
N GLU A 99 2.61 6.21 7.69
CA GLU A 99 3.72 5.38 7.24
C GLU A 99 4.77 5.22 8.34
N VAL A 100 5.15 3.99 8.61
CA VAL A 100 6.17 3.64 9.61
C VAL A 100 7.40 2.97 9.00
N LYS A 101 7.27 2.42 7.80
CA LYS A 101 8.34 1.75 7.07
C LYS A 101 8.04 1.74 5.59
N TRP A 102 9.07 1.87 4.78
CA TRP A 102 8.99 1.59 3.36
C TRP A 102 10.26 0.91 2.85
N LYS A 103 10.17 0.32 1.65
CA LYS A 103 11.30 -0.30 0.95
C LYS A 103 11.11 -0.20 -0.55
N ASN A 104 12.16 0.18 -1.28
CA ASN A 104 12.22 0.00 -2.73
C ASN A 104 12.62 -1.43 -3.08
N LEU A 105 11.87 -2.06 -3.97
CA LEU A 105 12.10 -3.43 -4.41
C LEU A 105 13.00 -3.49 -5.65
N ASP A 106 14.25 -3.06 -5.54
CA ASP A 106 15.14 -2.82 -6.69
C ASP A 106 15.32 -4.05 -7.63
N LYS A 107 15.18 -5.28 -7.11
CA LYS A 107 15.36 -6.51 -7.90
C LYS A 107 14.23 -6.79 -8.89
N ILE A 108 13.17 -5.99 -8.92
CA ILE A 108 12.14 -6.11 -9.97
C ILE A 108 12.75 -6.00 -11.37
N TRP A 109 13.80 -5.20 -11.53
CA TRP A 109 14.50 -5.00 -12.80
C TRP A 109 15.35 -6.20 -13.21
N ASP A 110 15.82 -6.98 -12.23
CA ASP A 110 16.55 -8.22 -12.49
C ASP A 110 15.60 -9.38 -12.79
N TYR A 111 14.34 -9.29 -12.37
CA TYR A 111 13.41 -10.43 -12.41
C TYR A 111 12.24 -10.23 -13.38
N TYR A 112 12.01 -9.05 -13.97
CA TYR A 112 10.83 -8.81 -14.82
C TYR A 112 10.73 -9.72 -16.05
N TYR A 113 11.84 -10.32 -16.51
CA TYR A 113 11.85 -11.27 -17.62
C TYR A 113 11.61 -12.73 -17.19
N ASP A 114 11.53 -13.00 -15.89
CA ASP A 114 11.33 -14.33 -15.30
C ASP A 114 10.21 -14.24 -14.24
N PHE A 115 8.97 -14.51 -14.68
CA PHE A 115 7.79 -14.41 -13.84
C PHE A 115 7.92 -15.18 -12.52
N ASN A 116 8.54 -16.36 -12.53
CA ASN A 116 8.67 -17.19 -11.32
C ASN A 116 9.61 -16.54 -10.30
N LYS A 117 10.74 -15.96 -10.75
CA LYS A 117 11.63 -15.20 -9.86
C LYS A 117 10.97 -13.94 -9.36
N PHE A 118 10.27 -13.22 -10.23
CA PHE A 118 9.55 -12.00 -9.87
C PHE A 118 8.49 -12.29 -8.80
N GLU A 119 7.66 -13.30 -9.03
CA GLU A 119 6.62 -13.74 -8.10
C GLU A 119 7.19 -14.15 -6.76
N LYS A 120 8.23 -14.99 -6.76
CA LYS A 120 8.89 -15.41 -5.53
C LYS A 120 9.41 -14.21 -4.74
N TYR A 121 10.14 -13.30 -5.42
CA TYR A 121 10.70 -12.12 -4.77
C TYR A 121 9.61 -11.21 -4.18
N LEU A 122 8.59 -10.87 -4.96
CA LEU A 122 7.53 -9.97 -4.50
C LEU A 122 6.74 -10.58 -3.33
N THR A 123 6.43 -11.87 -3.40
CA THR A 123 5.69 -12.55 -2.31
C THR A 123 6.50 -12.65 -1.02
N GLU A 124 7.79 -12.94 -1.10
CA GLU A 124 8.69 -12.94 0.06
C GLU A 124 8.73 -11.54 0.73
N GLU A 125 8.89 -10.49 -0.06
CA GLU A 125 8.97 -9.11 0.45
C GLU A 125 7.66 -8.63 1.08
N ILE A 126 6.50 -8.92 0.45
CA ILE A 126 5.19 -8.59 1.02
C ILE A 126 4.96 -9.34 2.33
N ASN A 127 5.29 -10.63 2.38
CA ASN A 127 5.10 -11.44 3.58
C ASN A 127 5.99 -10.97 4.75
N LEU A 128 7.20 -10.48 4.46
CA LEU A 128 8.02 -9.82 5.48
C LEU A 128 7.32 -8.57 6.03
N PHE A 129 6.77 -7.73 5.15
CA PHE A 129 6.04 -6.52 5.55
C PHE A 129 4.78 -6.81 6.38
N ILE A 130 4.07 -7.91 6.09
CA ILE A 130 2.89 -8.34 6.86
C ILE A 130 3.27 -8.87 8.24
N ASN A 131 4.35 -9.66 8.34
CA ASN A 131 4.67 -10.41 9.56
C ASN A 131 5.61 -9.68 10.53
N GLU A 132 6.31 -8.63 10.09
CA GLU A 132 7.12 -7.81 10.97
C GLU A 132 6.22 -7.01 11.93
N LYS A 133 6.43 -7.20 13.24
CA LYS A 133 5.72 -6.49 14.32
C LYS A 133 6.29 -5.10 14.57
#